data_AF-A0AAU5DI90-F1
#
_entry.id   AF-A0AAU5DI90-F1
#
_cell.length_a   1.000
_cell.length_b   1.000
_cell.length_c   1.000
_cell.angle_alpha   90.00
_cell.angle_beta   90.00
_cell.angle_gamma   90.00
#
_symmetry.space_group_name_H-M   'P 1'
#
loop_
_entity.id
_entity.type
_entity.pdbx_description
1 polymer ?
#
loop_
_entity_poly.entity_id
_entity_poly.type
_entity_poly.pdbx_seq_one_letter_code
_entity_poly.pdbx_strand_id
1 'polypeptide(L)'
;MAEDTDTIQPASDEDAAQETSEDLPEEQPDAPQRWVWADMDPADREQRLEELVTWVDWLVETFDLRSQVARCWYRHPRLIEHFSALFIGWVRTYAGDPTKLSTRAELDWIKELYALLPRLNSASCQTKHIDPPPQSYSMAEAFDQWLGEADRPFLDSPRSHPAKEQVGRMAKAKRVEDAAKAKAKEAGTGKSA
;
A
#
# COMPACT_ATOMS: atom_id res chain seq x y z
N MET A 1 -34.56 32.78 -86.11
CA MET A 1 -33.21 32.21 -86.03
C MET A 1 -33.25 31.22 -84.88
N ALA A 2 -32.92 29.96 -85.16
CA ALA A 2 -33.05 28.85 -84.24
C ALA A 2 -31.85 28.81 -83.28
N GLU A 3 -32.12 28.59 -82.00
CA GLU A 3 -31.09 28.25 -81.01
C GLU A 3 -31.06 26.72 -80.90
N ASP A 4 -29.97 26.15 -81.38
CA ASP A 4 -29.64 24.72 -81.30
C ASP A 4 -28.66 24.50 -80.15
N THR A 5 -28.83 23.37 -79.48
CA THR A 5 -28.20 22.97 -78.22
C THR A 5 -27.01 22.06 -78.53
N ASP A 6 -25.85 22.17 -77.88
CA ASP A 6 -25.13 20.97 -77.39
C ASP A 6 -23.92 21.26 -76.47
N THR A 7 -24.03 20.74 -75.24
CA THR A 7 -23.10 19.89 -74.46
C THR A 7 -21.59 19.93 -74.70
N ILE A 8 -20.80 20.00 -73.60
CA ILE A 8 -19.73 19.05 -73.20
C ILE A 8 -19.25 19.37 -71.75
N GLN A 9 -18.84 18.32 -71.05
CA GLN A 9 -18.77 18.03 -69.60
C GLN A 9 -17.42 18.44 -68.93
N PRO A 10 -17.04 17.95 -67.73
CA PRO A 10 -16.96 18.66 -66.45
C PRO A 10 -15.52 18.98 -65.96
N ALA A 11 -15.40 19.94 -65.05
CA ALA A 11 -14.32 20.09 -64.09
C ALA A 11 -14.98 20.74 -62.85
N SER A 12 -14.74 20.37 -61.60
CA SER A 12 -13.49 19.91 -61.00
C SER A 12 -13.80 19.35 -59.59
N ASP A 13 -12.89 18.53 -59.08
CA ASP A 13 -12.53 18.43 -57.66
C ASP A 13 -13.60 17.95 -56.66
N GLU A 14 -13.94 16.66 -56.72
CA GLU A 14 -14.43 15.90 -55.57
C GLU A 14 -13.39 14.85 -55.15
N ASP A 15 -12.22 15.32 -54.70
CA ASP A 15 -11.21 14.48 -54.03
C ASP A 15 -10.58 15.28 -52.89
N ALA A 16 -11.29 15.34 -51.75
CA ALA A 16 -10.72 15.77 -50.47
C ALA A 16 -11.69 15.50 -49.32
N ALA A 17 -11.90 14.23 -49.00
CA ALA A 17 -12.34 13.85 -47.65
C ALA A 17 -11.78 12.47 -47.32
N GLN A 18 -10.45 12.36 -47.31
CA GLN A 18 -9.80 11.34 -46.48
C GLN A 18 -10.03 11.77 -45.04
N GLU A 19 -10.96 11.09 -44.38
CA GLU A 19 -11.11 11.08 -42.93
C GLU A 19 -9.78 10.66 -42.32
N THR A 20 -8.95 11.65 -41.97
CA THR A 20 -7.88 11.47 -41.00
C THR A 20 -8.56 11.17 -39.69
N SER A 21 -8.68 9.88 -39.40
CA SER A 21 -8.92 9.35 -38.07
C SER A 21 -7.84 9.95 -37.18
N GLU A 22 -8.24 10.97 -36.40
CA GLU A 22 -7.43 11.51 -35.33
C GLU A 22 -7.17 10.35 -34.35
N ASP A 23 -5.96 9.82 -34.45
CA ASP A 23 -5.33 8.93 -33.49
C ASP A 23 -5.22 9.72 -32.17
N LEU A 24 -6.31 9.69 -31.39
CA LEU A 24 -6.34 10.22 -30.04
C LEU A 24 -5.25 9.48 -29.26
N PRO A 25 -4.27 10.18 -28.67
CA PRO A 25 -3.22 9.52 -27.92
C PRO A 25 -3.86 8.67 -26.83
N GLU A 26 -3.60 7.35 -26.86
CA GLU A 26 -3.95 6.45 -25.76
C GLU A 26 -3.39 7.07 -24.47
N GLU A 27 -4.28 7.59 -23.62
CA GLU A 27 -3.93 8.22 -22.36
C GLU A 27 -3.33 7.11 -21.48
N GLN A 28 -1.99 7.05 -21.45
CA GLN A 28 -1.29 6.06 -20.65
C GLN A 28 -1.77 6.22 -19.21
N PRO A 29 -2.19 5.12 -18.55
CA PRO A 29 -2.71 5.21 -17.20
C PRO A 29 -1.65 5.86 -16.32
N ASP A 30 -2.06 6.93 -15.65
CA ASP A 30 -1.18 7.72 -14.80
C ASP A 30 -0.46 6.79 -13.81
N ALA A 31 0.84 7.01 -13.61
CA ALA A 31 1.64 6.18 -12.72
C ALA A 31 0.96 6.12 -11.34
N PRO A 32 0.99 4.96 -10.64
CA PRO A 32 0.24 4.81 -9.39
C PRO A 32 0.60 5.92 -8.41
N GLN A 33 -0.38 6.79 -8.12
CA GLN A 33 -0.21 7.99 -7.31
C GLN A 33 0.37 7.61 -5.94
N ARG A 34 1.62 8.03 -5.68
CA ARG A 34 2.28 7.86 -4.37
C ARG A 34 2.28 9.20 -3.68
N TRP A 35 1.59 9.30 -2.54
CA TRP A 35 1.59 10.52 -1.75
C TRP A 35 2.73 10.47 -0.75
N VAL A 36 3.81 11.19 -1.05
CA VAL A 36 4.95 11.36 -0.14
C VAL A 36 4.96 12.81 0.32
N TRP A 37 4.23 13.12 1.39
CA TRP A 37 4.00 14.49 1.86
C TRP A 37 5.27 15.30 2.10
N ALA A 38 6.33 14.66 2.58
CA ALA A 38 7.62 15.30 2.83
C ALA A 38 8.36 15.73 1.56
N ASP A 39 8.04 15.10 0.42
CA ASP A 39 8.71 15.28 -0.88
C ASP A 39 7.78 15.98 -1.91
N MET A 40 6.68 16.56 -1.45
CA MET A 40 5.77 17.35 -2.29
C MET A 40 6.07 18.83 -2.20
N ASP A 41 5.83 19.58 -3.26
CA ASP A 41 5.82 21.04 -3.19
C ASP A 41 4.65 21.55 -2.36
N PRO A 42 4.76 22.72 -1.69
CA PRO A 42 3.70 23.24 -0.83
C PRO A 42 2.34 23.38 -1.52
N ALA A 43 2.31 23.80 -2.79
CA ALA A 43 1.08 23.94 -3.57
C ALA A 43 0.41 22.58 -3.83
N ASP A 44 1.20 21.55 -4.17
CA ASP A 44 0.70 20.19 -4.36
C ASP A 44 0.15 19.62 -3.06
N ARG A 45 0.83 19.88 -1.92
CA ARG A 45 0.33 19.44 -0.61
C ARG A 45 -1.04 20.06 -0.30
N GLU A 46 -1.22 21.35 -0.56
CA GLU A 46 -2.50 22.03 -0.34
C GLU A 46 -3.61 21.37 -1.16
N GLN A 47 -3.38 21.19 -2.46
CA GLN A 47 -4.34 20.55 -3.36
C GLN A 47 -4.69 19.12 -2.91
N ARG A 48 -3.69 18.30 -2.57
CA ARG A 48 -3.93 16.92 -2.11
C ARG A 48 -4.63 16.87 -0.76
N LEU A 49 -4.39 17.85 0.10
CA LEU A 49 -5.07 17.93 1.39
C LEU A 49 -6.55 18.30 1.22
N GLU A 50 -6.89 19.18 0.29
CA GLU A 50 -8.29 19.51 -0.06
C GLU A 50 -9.05 18.30 -0.61
N GLU A 51 -8.40 17.54 -1.51
CA GLU A 51 -8.92 16.27 -2.03
C GLU A 51 -9.18 15.29 -0.88
N LEU A 52 -8.21 15.15 0.03
CA LEU A 52 -8.32 14.27 1.17
C LEU A 52 -9.43 14.71 2.14
N VAL A 53 -9.60 16.01 2.39
CA VAL A 53 -10.67 16.54 3.24
C VAL A 53 -12.04 16.17 2.72
N THR A 54 -12.27 16.39 1.42
CA THR A 54 -13.54 16.04 0.77
C THR A 54 -13.86 14.55 0.93
N TRP A 55 -12.85 13.69 0.75
CA TRP A 55 -13.02 12.25 0.91
C TRP A 55 -13.19 11.81 2.37
N VAL A 56 -12.48 12.43 3.32
CA VAL A 56 -12.65 12.12 4.76
C VAL A 56 -14.04 12.52 5.25
N ASP A 57 -14.60 13.63 4.75
CA ASP A 57 -15.97 14.01 5.08
C ASP A 57 -16.98 12.95 4.62
N TRP A 58 -16.84 12.47 3.37
CA TRP A 58 -17.64 11.34 2.87
C TRP A 58 -17.46 10.08 3.73
N LEU A 59 -16.22 9.75 4.11
CA LEU A 59 -15.91 8.57 4.92
C LEU A 59 -16.59 8.66 6.30
N VAL A 60 -16.50 9.82 6.96
CA VAL A 60 -17.08 10.04 8.28
C VAL A 60 -18.60 9.95 8.24
N GLU A 61 -19.22 10.49 7.18
CA GLU A 61 -20.67 10.41 6.98
C GLU A 61 -21.14 8.97 6.69
N THR A 62 -20.46 8.29 5.77
CA THR A 62 -20.83 6.96 5.28
C THR A 62 -20.70 5.88 6.35
N PHE A 63 -19.67 5.95 7.20
CA PHE A 63 -19.37 4.94 8.22
C PHE A 63 -19.71 5.40 9.65
N ASP A 64 -20.39 6.54 9.82
CA ASP A 64 -20.75 7.15 11.11
C ASP A 64 -19.55 7.26 12.09
N LEU A 65 -18.43 7.81 11.61
CA LEU A 65 -17.17 7.85 12.36
C LEU A 65 -16.95 9.13 13.16
N ARG A 66 -18.02 9.92 13.39
CA ARG A 66 -17.95 11.26 14.00
C ARG A 66 -17.30 11.30 15.38
N SER A 67 -17.41 10.21 16.15
CA SER A 67 -16.80 10.07 17.48
C SER A 67 -15.39 9.46 17.46
N GLN A 68 -14.98 8.91 16.32
CA GLN A 68 -13.73 8.15 16.16
C GLN A 68 -12.65 8.97 15.47
N VAL A 69 -13.04 9.90 14.59
CA VAL A 69 -12.12 10.78 13.86
C VAL A 69 -12.00 12.13 14.57
N ALA A 70 -10.75 12.56 14.80
CA ALA A 70 -10.49 13.87 15.39
C ALA A 70 -10.87 15.01 14.42
N ARG A 71 -11.58 16.04 14.90
CA ARG A 71 -11.97 17.21 14.07
C ARG A 71 -10.78 18.00 13.51
N CYS A 72 -9.63 17.94 14.17
CA CYS A 72 -8.40 18.60 13.75
C CYS A 72 -7.41 17.64 13.07
N TRP A 73 -7.89 16.54 12.47
CA TRP A 73 -7.03 15.50 11.92
C TRP A 73 -5.99 16.03 10.92
N TYR A 74 -6.34 17.03 10.11
CA TYR A 74 -5.48 17.68 9.12
C TYR A 74 -4.30 18.46 9.75
N ARG A 75 -4.28 18.63 11.07
CA ARG A 75 -3.15 19.23 11.82
C ARG A 75 -2.20 18.18 12.39
N HIS A 76 -2.49 16.90 12.20
CA HIS A 76 -1.71 15.80 12.74
C HIS A 76 -1.07 15.03 11.59
N PRO A 77 0.24 15.21 11.32
CA PRO A 77 0.93 14.52 10.23
C PRO A 77 0.70 13.00 10.24
N ARG A 78 0.72 12.39 11.44
CA ARG A 78 0.38 10.97 11.61
C ARG A 78 -0.99 10.64 11.03
N LEU A 79 -2.01 11.43 11.30
CA LEU A 79 -3.37 11.16 10.82
C LEU A 79 -3.48 11.38 9.31
N ILE A 80 -2.83 12.42 8.78
CA ILE A 80 -2.74 12.65 7.33
C ILE A 80 -2.20 11.40 6.63
N GLU A 81 -1.08 10.83 7.10
CA GLU A 81 -0.52 9.60 6.52
C GLU A 81 -1.49 8.40 6.54
N HIS A 82 -2.22 8.21 7.65
CA HIS A 82 -3.19 7.11 7.76
C HIS A 82 -4.38 7.32 6.81
N PHE A 83 -4.89 8.54 6.71
CA PHE A 83 -5.98 8.86 5.79
C PHE A 83 -5.53 8.78 4.34
N SER A 84 -4.32 9.22 3.99
CA SER A 84 -3.77 9.08 2.65
C SER A 84 -3.63 7.61 2.24
N ALA A 85 -3.17 6.74 3.14
CA ALA A 85 -3.09 5.30 2.86
C ALA A 85 -4.47 4.70 2.58
N LEU A 86 -5.47 5.04 3.40
CA LEU A 86 -6.85 4.59 3.21
C LEU A 86 -7.47 5.15 1.92
N PHE A 87 -7.22 6.42 1.61
CA PHE A 87 -7.69 7.10 0.40
C PHE A 87 -7.12 6.45 -0.86
N ILE A 88 -5.79 6.27 -0.92
CA ILE A 88 -5.14 5.62 -2.06
C ILE A 88 -5.63 4.17 -2.21
N GLY A 89 -5.83 3.45 -1.10
CA GLY A 89 -6.46 2.14 -1.10
C GLY A 89 -7.87 2.17 -1.70
N TRP A 90 -8.68 3.14 -1.29
CA TRP A 90 -10.04 3.34 -1.79
C TRP A 90 -10.06 3.65 -3.29
N VAL A 91 -9.23 4.59 -3.74
CA VAL A 91 -9.10 4.94 -5.17
C VAL A 91 -8.70 3.71 -5.98
N ARG A 92 -7.71 2.94 -5.53
CA ARG A 92 -7.30 1.70 -6.22
C ARG A 92 -8.43 0.69 -6.29
N THR A 93 -9.21 0.55 -5.22
CA THR A 93 -10.31 -0.42 -5.16
C THR A 93 -11.50 -0.01 -6.04
N TYR A 94 -11.89 1.26 -6.03
CA TYR A 94 -13.15 1.71 -6.66
C TYR A 94 -12.99 2.44 -8.00
N ALA A 95 -11.81 2.99 -8.28
CA ALA A 95 -11.50 3.72 -9.52
C ALA A 95 -10.29 3.14 -10.27
N GLY A 96 -9.59 2.17 -9.69
CA GLY A 96 -8.46 1.50 -10.31
C GLY A 96 -8.87 0.45 -11.34
N ASP A 97 -7.88 -0.04 -12.07
CA ASP A 97 -8.05 -1.11 -13.05
C ASP A 97 -8.51 -2.42 -12.36
N PRO A 98 -9.75 -2.88 -12.60
CA PRO A 98 -10.31 -4.03 -11.91
C PRO A 98 -9.59 -5.34 -12.25
N THR A 99 -8.86 -5.40 -13.37
CA THR A 99 -8.08 -6.59 -13.77
C THR A 99 -6.85 -6.82 -12.89
N LYS A 100 -6.41 -5.78 -12.17
CA LYS A 100 -5.24 -5.80 -11.28
C LYS A 100 -5.62 -6.02 -9.81
N LEU A 101 -6.91 -6.16 -9.50
CA LEU A 101 -7.43 -6.28 -8.15
C LEU A 101 -7.82 -7.72 -7.82
N SER A 102 -7.78 -8.04 -6.53
CA SER A 102 -8.40 -9.24 -5.98
C SER A 102 -9.93 -9.16 -6.13
N THR A 103 -10.61 -10.29 -6.30
CA THR A 103 -12.08 -10.37 -6.31
C THR A 103 -12.74 -9.98 -4.98
N ARG A 104 -11.94 -9.64 -3.96
CA ARG A 104 -12.38 -9.20 -2.63
C ARG A 104 -11.85 -7.82 -2.25
N ALA A 105 -11.36 -7.03 -3.21
CA ALA A 105 -10.68 -5.76 -2.95
C ALA A 105 -11.52 -4.78 -2.09
N GLU A 106 -12.83 -4.73 -2.27
CA GLU A 106 -13.75 -3.91 -1.48
C GLU A 106 -13.84 -4.41 -0.03
N LEU A 107 -14.00 -5.72 0.15
CA LEU A 107 -14.04 -6.32 1.48
C LEU A 107 -12.71 -6.13 2.21
N ASP A 108 -11.59 -6.25 1.50
CA ASP A 108 -10.27 -6.08 2.08
C ASP A 108 -10.02 -4.61 2.44
N TRP A 109 -10.41 -3.66 1.59
CA TRP A 109 -10.36 -2.23 1.93
C TRP A 109 -11.19 -1.90 3.18
N ILE A 110 -12.42 -2.42 3.29
CA ILE A 110 -13.26 -2.23 4.48
C ILE A 110 -12.60 -2.80 5.73
N LYS A 111 -11.97 -3.98 5.66
CA LYS A 111 -11.24 -4.56 6.80
C LYS A 111 -10.10 -3.64 7.25
N GLU A 112 -9.32 -3.11 6.31
CA GLU A 112 -8.22 -2.20 6.63
C GLU A 112 -8.70 -0.89 7.26
N LEU A 113 -9.84 -0.35 6.78
CA LEU A 113 -10.51 0.79 7.42
C LEU A 113 -10.78 0.50 8.91
N TYR A 114 -11.46 -0.60 9.22
CA TYR A 114 -11.79 -0.96 10.60
C TYR A 114 -10.55 -1.27 11.45
N ALA A 115 -9.50 -1.86 10.87
CA ALA A 115 -8.25 -2.09 11.56
C ALA A 115 -7.53 -0.78 11.95
N LEU A 116 -7.69 0.28 11.13
CA LEU A 116 -7.08 1.58 11.36
C LEU A 116 -7.90 2.52 12.25
N LEU A 117 -9.21 2.31 12.44
CA LEU A 117 -10.07 3.19 13.25
C LEU A 117 -9.48 3.58 14.62
N PRO A 118 -8.88 2.66 15.42
CA PRO A 118 -8.28 3.02 16.71
C PRO A 118 -7.13 4.03 16.60
N ARG A 119 -6.52 4.17 15.42
CA ARG A 119 -5.40 5.08 15.12
C ARG A 119 -5.84 6.43 14.56
N LEU A 120 -7.08 6.54 14.10
CA LEU A 120 -7.64 7.76 13.47
C LEU A 120 -8.08 8.83 14.49
N ASN A 121 -8.00 8.51 15.77
CA ASN A 121 -8.26 9.47 16.84
C ASN A 121 -6.96 10.14 17.32
N SER A 122 -7.06 11.38 17.77
CA SER A 122 -6.05 12.01 18.62
C SER A 122 -6.66 12.21 20.01
N ALA A 123 -6.33 11.31 20.94
CA ALA A 123 -6.87 11.31 22.30
C ALA A 123 -6.71 12.67 23.01
N SER A 124 -5.64 13.41 22.69
CA SER A 124 -5.37 14.73 23.24
C SER A 124 -6.22 15.86 22.64
N CYS A 125 -6.95 15.64 21.53
CA CYS A 125 -7.61 16.73 20.77
C CYS A 125 -9.11 16.54 20.52
N GLN A 126 -9.81 15.74 21.33
CA GLN A 126 -11.24 15.47 21.11
C GLN A 126 -12.14 16.71 21.25
N THR A 127 -11.77 17.66 22.11
CA THR A 127 -12.56 18.89 22.36
C THR A 127 -11.83 20.15 21.89
N LYS A 128 -10.50 20.17 21.96
CA LYS A 128 -9.67 21.30 21.53
C LYS A 128 -8.34 20.78 21.01
N HIS A 129 -7.86 21.34 19.90
CA HIS A 129 -6.54 21.02 19.37
C HIS A 129 -5.44 21.38 20.38
N ILE A 130 -4.52 20.44 20.60
CA ILE A 130 -3.31 20.62 21.42
C ILE A 130 -2.13 20.27 20.53
N ASP A 131 -1.27 21.26 20.27
CA ASP A 131 -0.02 21.01 19.57
C ASP A 131 0.87 20.11 20.44
N PRO A 132 1.44 19.02 19.87
CA PRO A 132 2.39 18.22 20.63
C PRO A 132 3.59 19.09 21.01
N PRO A 133 4.14 18.91 22.22
CA PRO A 133 5.37 19.59 22.58
C PRO A 133 6.46 19.24 21.54
N PRO A 134 7.33 20.20 21.16
CA PRO A 134 8.40 19.93 20.22
C PRO A 134 9.22 18.74 20.73
N GLN A 135 9.58 17.82 19.83
CA GLN A 135 10.48 16.73 20.18
C GLN A 135 11.83 17.34 20.57
N SER A 136 12.16 17.27 21.85
CA SER A 136 13.40 17.80 22.41
C SER A 136 14.58 16.83 22.30
N TYR A 137 14.40 15.70 21.63
CA TYR A 137 15.35 14.59 21.60
C TYR A 137 15.60 14.14 20.16
N SER A 138 16.88 14.10 19.77
CA SER A 138 17.32 13.53 18.51
C SER A 138 17.58 12.04 18.69
N MET A 139 16.77 11.21 18.02
CA MET A 139 17.03 9.77 17.95
C MET A 139 18.38 9.46 17.30
N ALA A 140 18.86 10.33 16.38
CA ALA A 140 20.13 10.15 15.70
C ALA A 140 21.32 10.34 16.66
N GLU A 141 21.31 11.42 17.45
CA GLU A 141 22.37 11.68 18.42
C GLU A 141 22.45 10.57 19.48
N ALA A 142 21.31 10.08 19.92
CA ALA A 142 21.26 8.97 20.85
C ALA A 142 21.70 7.63 20.25
N PHE A 143 21.39 7.42 18.97
CA PHE A 143 21.88 6.25 18.25
C PHE A 143 23.40 6.31 18.09
N ASP A 144 23.95 7.48 17.76
CA ASP A 144 25.40 7.70 17.68
C ASP A 144 26.08 7.50 19.04
N GLN A 145 25.44 7.96 20.11
CA GLN A 145 25.89 7.71 21.48
C GLN A 145 25.95 6.21 21.79
N TRP A 146 24.85 5.47 21.53
CA TRP A 146 24.80 4.02 21.72
C TRP A 146 25.82 3.28 20.85
N LEU A 147 26.05 3.73 19.61
CA LEU A 147 27.11 3.20 18.76
C LEU A 147 28.51 3.45 19.34
N GLY A 148 28.72 4.50 20.12
CA GLY A 148 29.98 4.78 20.81
C GLY A 148 30.20 3.94 22.07
N GLU A 149 29.19 3.22 22.58
CA GLU A 149 29.31 2.42 23.79
C GLU A 149 30.21 1.19 23.57
N ALA A 150 31.03 0.87 24.57
CA ALA A 150 32.00 -0.23 24.48
C ALA A 150 31.35 -1.63 24.57
N ASP A 151 30.14 -1.73 25.13
CA ASP A 151 29.43 -2.99 25.33
C ASP A 151 28.11 -2.98 24.53
N ARG A 152 28.17 -3.47 23.28
CA ARG A 152 27.00 -3.58 22.40
C ARG A 152 26.79 -5.04 22.02
N PRO A 153 26.31 -5.88 22.94
CA PRO A 153 26.20 -7.31 22.73
C PRO A 153 25.34 -7.65 21.49
N PHE A 154 24.40 -6.79 21.11
CA PHE A 154 23.63 -6.97 19.87
C PHE A 154 24.51 -6.94 18.59
N LEU A 155 25.48 -6.03 18.51
CA LEU A 155 26.37 -5.88 17.34
C LEU A 155 27.60 -6.78 17.44
N ASP A 156 28.14 -6.92 18.65
CA ASP A 156 29.45 -7.54 18.90
C ASP A 156 29.35 -9.06 19.18
N SER A 157 28.14 -9.58 19.47
CA SER A 157 27.96 -11.02 19.66
C SER A 157 28.18 -11.82 18.38
N PRO A 158 28.81 -13.01 18.47
CA PRO A 158 28.90 -13.92 17.34
C PRO A 158 27.52 -14.32 16.80
N ARG A 159 27.42 -14.48 15.47
CA ARG A 159 26.20 -14.94 14.81
C ARG A 159 25.77 -16.32 15.33
N SER A 160 24.73 -16.36 16.15
CA SER A 160 24.10 -17.59 16.64
C SER A 160 22.61 -17.61 16.27
N HIS A 161 22.09 -18.78 15.89
CA HIS A 161 20.67 -18.94 15.60
C HIS A 161 20.13 -20.21 16.30
N PRO A 162 19.13 -20.10 17.20
CA PRO A 162 18.68 -21.21 18.03
C PRO A 162 18.12 -22.40 17.23
N ALA A 163 17.61 -22.14 16.01
CA ALA A 163 17.15 -23.23 15.15
C ALA A 163 18.27 -24.22 14.74
N LYS A 164 19.54 -23.80 14.68
CA LYS A 164 20.65 -24.73 14.37
C LYS A 164 20.78 -25.81 15.45
N GLU A 165 20.67 -25.42 16.71
CA GLU A 165 20.69 -26.33 17.85
C GLU A 165 19.44 -27.21 17.87
N GLN A 166 18.27 -26.65 17.56
CA GLN A 166 17.02 -27.41 17.47
C GLN A 166 17.07 -28.48 16.36
N VAL A 167 17.61 -28.16 15.18
CA VAL A 167 17.82 -29.13 14.09
C VAL A 167 18.76 -30.26 14.55
N GLY A 168 19.83 -29.94 15.27
CA GLY A 168 20.72 -30.93 15.87
C GLY A 168 19.99 -31.86 16.85
N ARG A 169 19.14 -31.30 17.73
CA ARG A 169 18.29 -32.06 18.65
C ARG A 169 17.32 -33.00 17.90
N MET A 170 16.66 -32.49 16.86
CA MET A 170 15.73 -33.27 16.04
C MET A 170 16.44 -34.40 15.28
N ALA A 171 17.62 -34.13 14.70
CA ALA A 171 18.42 -35.15 14.02
C ALA A 171 18.89 -36.25 14.99
N LYS A 172 19.28 -35.88 16.21
CA LYS A 172 19.64 -36.84 17.26
C LYS A 172 18.44 -37.70 17.66
N ALA A 173 17.27 -37.09 17.87
CA ALA A 173 16.04 -37.81 18.19
C ALA A 173 15.66 -38.81 17.10
N LYS A 174 15.73 -38.40 15.83
CA LYS A 174 15.48 -39.26 14.68
C LYS A 174 16.42 -40.46 14.61
N ARG A 175 17.74 -40.26 14.83
CA ARG A 175 18.71 -41.37 14.88
C ARG A 175 18.42 -42.39 15.97
N VAL A 176 17.96 -41.92 17.14
CA VAL A 176 17.57 -42.80 18.25
C VAL A 176 16.32 -43.61 17.87
N GLU A 177 15.33 -42.97 17.26
CA GLU A 177 14.12 -43.63 16.77
C GLU A 177 14.43 -44.69 15.69
N ASP A 178 15.25 -44.33 14.70
CA ASP A 178 15.66 -45.23 13.61
C ASP A 178 16.42 -46.46 14.17
N ALA A 179 17.31 -46.25 15.14
CA ALA A 179 18.04 -47.33 15.81
C ALA A 179 17.12 -48.25 16.63
N ALA A 180 16.10 -47.72 17.30
CA ALA A 180 15.11 -48.51 18.02
C ALA A 180 14.25 -49.36 17.08
N LYS A 181 13.82 -48.79 15.95
CA LYS A 181 13.07 -49.51 14.90
C LYS A 181 13.88 -50.64 14.27
N ALA A 182 15.17 -50.42 13.99
CA ALA A 182 16.06 -51.45 13.45
C ALA A 182 16.17 -52.67 14.38
N LYS A 183 16.41 -52.43 15.68
CA LYS A 183 16.47 -53.51 16.70
C LYS A 183 15.16 -54.28 16.83
N ALA A 184 14.02 -53.59 16.76
CA ALA A 184 12.70 -54.24 16.82
C ALA A 184 12.43 -55.13 15.59
N LYS A 185 12.89 -54.70 14.41
CA LYS A 185 12.77 -55.48 13.17
C LYS A 185 13.61 -56.77 13.23
N GLU A 186 14.86 -56.68 13.68
CA GLU A 186 15.75 -57.83 13.83
C GLU A 186 15.19 -58.89 14.79
N ALA A 187 14.63 -58.46 15.94
CA ALA A 187 14.00 -59.34 16.91
C ALA A 187 12.70 -60.00 16.39
N GLY A 188 12.00 -59.38 15.44
CA GLY A 188 10.79 -59.93 14.82
C GLY A 188 11.07 -61.02 13.78
N THR A 189 12.17 -60.90 13.03
CA THR A 189 12.56 -61.88 11.98
C THR A 189 13.10 -63.21 12.53
N GLY A 190 13.54 -63.26 13.78
CA GLY A 190 14.05 -64.49 14.42
C GLY A 190 12.98 -65.46 14.93
N LYS A 191 11.68 -65.14 14.79
CA LYS A 191 10.57 -65.94 15.34
C LYS A 191 9.77 -66.73 14.29
N SER A 192 10.29 -66.83 13.07
CA SER A 192 9.74 -67.68 12.00
C SER A 192 10.85 -68.54 11.41
N ALA A 193 11.25 -69.57 12.15
CA ALA A 193 12.06 -70.69 11.68
C ALA A 193 11.56 -71.95 12.38
#